data_AF-A0A7W6S8X0-F1
#
_entry.id   AF-A0A7W6S8X0-F1
#
_cell.length_a   1.000
_cell.length_b   1.000
_cell.length_c   1.000
_cell.angle_alpha   90.00
_cell.angle_beta   90.00
_cell.angle_gamma   90.00
#
_symmetry.space_group_name_H-M   'P 1'
#
loop_
_entity.id
_entity.type
_entity.pdbx_description
1 polymer ?
#
loop_
_entity_poly.entity_id
_entity_poly.type
_entity_poly.pdbx_seq_one_letter_code
_entity_poly.pdbx_strand_id
1 'polypeptide(L)'
;MPRLSKSFSGHFAWLGKPVFNGKGSFNQGGAAKFSLSALALGILLSANAPAFASGFQCPELGDLPTTALEAKIDTLLPKGGVLAEPAELYEAAVLLRDHGMTAENTINHLVALYCPSVASDSTLSDDAKTNRVRVFAAEATQLVLQEGETEEILYTVKLVPDVADRVEDLATRAGLSVEDWIKKIVTDNVE
;
A
#
# COMPACT_ATOMS: atom_id res chain seq x y z
N MET A 1 30.83 10.65 -12.24
CA MET A 1 29.74 9.82 -12.78
C MET A 1 28.46 10.22 -12.07
N PRO A 2 27.39 10.62 -12.79
CA PRO A 2 26.29 11.41 -12.22
C PRO A 2 25.22 10.55 -11.52
N ARG A 3 24.76 10.99 -10.35
CA ARG A 3 23.55 10.51 -9.66
C ARG A 3 22.31 10.92 -10.46
N LEU A 4 21.59 9.95 -11.01
CA LEU A 4 20.22 10.16 -11.50
C LEU A 4 19.24 9.92 -10.36
N SER A 5 18.90 11.00 -9.65
CA SER A 5 17.73 11.08 -8.80
C SER A 5 16.49 11.14 -9.68
N LYS A 6 15.85 10.00 -9.96
CA LYS A 6 14.48 9.99 -10.49
C LYS A 6 13.51 10.02 -9.31
N SER A 7 13.04 11.23 -9.02
CA SER A 7 11.85 11.48 -8.23
C SER A 7 10.66 10.81 -8.91
N PHE A 8 10.22 9.66 -8.41
CA PHE A 8 9.01 9.01 -8.88
C PHE A 8 7.82 9.55 -8.09
N SER A 9 7.16 10.56 -8.66
CA SER A 9 5.86 11.03 -8.17
C SER A 9 4.79 10.03 -8.60
N GLY A 10 4.58 8.99 -7.79
CA GLY A 10 3.43 8.10 -7.93
C GLY A 10 2.15 8.89 -7.66
N HIS A 11 1.43 9.28 -8.72
CA HIS A 11 0.07 9.79 -8.61
C HIS A 11 -0.88 8.61 -8.41
N PHE A 12 -1.06 8.18 -7.16
CA PHE A 12 -2.21 7.37 -6.79
C PHE A 12 -3.44 8.27 -6.85
N ALA A 13 -4.19 8.22 -7.96
CA ALA A 13 -5.35 9.08 -8.20
C ALA A 13 -6.50 8.91 -7.20
N TRP A 14 -6.45 7.90 -6.32
CA TRP A 14 -7.53 7.52 -5.40
C TRP A 14 -7.14 7.54 -3.91
N LEU A 15 -5.86 7.75 -3.58
CA LEU A 15 -5.43 7.85 -2.19
C LEU A 15 -5.43 9.31 -1.78
N GLY A 16 -6.50 9.72 -1.08
CA GLY A 16 -6.60 11.02 -0.43
C GLY A 16 -5.30 11.38 0.30
N LYS A 17 -4.83 12.61 0.06
CA LYS A 17 -3.56 13.12 0.59
C LYS A 17 -3.45 12.90 2.10
N PRO A 18 -2.27 12.54 2.64
CA PRO A 18 -2.07 12.50 4.08
C PRO A 18 -2.16 13.92 4.67
N VAL A 19 -3.16 14.14 5.53
CA VAL A 19 -3.21 15.31 6.42
C VAL A 19 -2.19 15.07 7.53
N PHE A 20 -0.97 15.57 7.35
CA PHE A 20 -0.02 15.75 8.44
C PHE A 20 -0.53 16.90 9.33
N ASN A 21 -1.20 16.53 10.43
CA ASN A 21 -1.48 17.44 11.52
C ASN A 21 -0.23 17.57 12.40
N GLY A 22 0.50 18.68 12.24
CA GLY A 22 1.74 18.97 12.96
C GLY A 22 1.78 20.43 13.40
N LYS A 23 1.69 20.64 14.73
CA LYS A 23 1.71 21.92 15.45
C LYS A 23 2.90 22.82 15.10
N GLY A 24 2.64 24.12 14.98
CA GLY A 24 3.65 25.18 14.99
C GLY A 24 3.06 26.49 15.50
N SER A 25 3.23 26.75 16.80
CA SER A 25 2.93 28.03 17.43
C SER A 25 3.95 29.07 16.97
N PHE A 26 3.50 30.22 16.46
CA PHE A 26 4.31 31.44 16.49
C PHE A 26 3.42 32.65 16.76
N ASN A 27 3.71 33.26 17.90
CA ASN A 27 3.10 34.46 18.43
C ASN A 27 3.68 35.67 17.69
N GLN A 28 2.84 36.56 17.16
CA GLN A 28 3.31 37.90 16.78
C GLN A 28 2.20 38.93 16.97
N GLY A 29 2.33 39.67 18.07
CA GLY A 29 1.59 40.90 18.30
C GLY A 29 2.06 42.01 17.37
N GLY A 30 1.15 42.92 17.05
CA GLY A 30 1.43 44.09 16.25
C GLY A 30 0.17 44.86 15.93
N ALA A 31 -0.21 45.79 16.80
CA ALA A 31 -1.26 46.76 16.53
C ALA A 31 -0.80 47.68 15.39
N ALA A 32 -1.51 47.65 14.26
CA ALA A 32 -1.39 48.66 13.22
C ALA A 32 -2.79 49.02 12.72
N LYS A 33 -3.27 50.18 13.19
CA LYS A 33 -4.45 50.88 12.71
C LYS A 33 -4.17 51.39 11.30
N PHE A 34 -4.90 50.91 10.29
CA PHE A 34 -4.93 51.56 8.98
C PHE A 34 -6.36 51.63 8.43
N SER A 35 -6.86 52.87 8.48
CA SER A 35 -7.74 53.61 7.56
C SER A 35 -8.74 52.88 6.65
N LEU A 36 -9.99 53.34 6.74
CA LEU A 36 -11.07 53.14 5.77
C LEU A 36 -10.63 53.54 4.35
N SER A 37 -10.85 52.65 3.38
CA SER A 37 -11.35 53.04 2.05
C SER A 37 -11.97 51.83 1.35
N ALA A 38 -13.16 52.05 0.80
CA ALA A 38 -14.03 51.08 0.18
C ALA A 38 -13.49 50.56 -1.16
N LEU A 39 -13.57 49.24 -1.37
CA LEU A 39 -13.94 48.63 -2.66
C LEU A 39 -14.24 47.16 -2.42
N ALA A 40 -15.53 46.88 -2.26
CA ALA A 40 -16.07 45.54 -2.21
C ALA A 40 -15.97 44.90 -3.60
N LEU A 41 -15.05 43.96 -3.76
CA LEU A 41 -15.10 42.96 -4.81
C LEU A 41 -14.86 41.60 -4.16
N GLY A 42 -15.91 41.11 -3.50
CA GLY A 42 -15.95 39.77 -2.92
C GLY A 42 -15.99 38.74 -4.03
N ILE A 43 -14.81 38.33 -4.50
CA ILE A 43 -14.66 37.16 -5.35
C ILE A 43 -14.96 35.95 -4.45
N LEU A 44 -16.17 35.43 -4.55
CA LEU A 44 -16.52 34.10 -4.07
C LEU A 44 -15.71 33.10 -4.91
N LEU A 45 -14.48 32.81 -4.49
CA LEU A 45 -13.83 31.56 -4.83
C LEU A 45 -14.63 30.46 -4.11
N SER A 46 -15.65 29.92 -4.78
CA SER A 46 -16.14 28.59 -4.48
C SER A 46 -14.97 27.63 -4.73
N ALA A 47 -14.22 27.35 -3.67
CA ALA A 47 -13.41 26.16 -3.58
C ALA A 47 -14.39 24.99 -3.72
N ASN A 48 -14.57 24.49 -4.94
CA ASN A 48 -15.14 23.19 -5.18
C ASN A 48 -14.18 22.17 -4.55
N ALA A 49 -14.31 21.97 -3.24
CA ALA A 49 -13.81 20.76 -2.62
C ALA A 49 -14.44 19.59 -3.37
N PRO A 50 -13.68 18.56 -3.76
CA PRO A 50 -14.27 17.37 -4.34
C PRO A 50 -15.35 16.90 -3.38
N ALA A 51 -16.59 16.80 -3.87
CA ALA A 51 -17.65 16.16 -3.14
C ALA A 51 -17.21 14.71 -2.95
N PHE A 52 -16.74 14.37 -1.75
CA PHE A 52 -16.51 12.99 -1.38
C PHE A 52 -17.85 12.28 -1.52
N ALA A 53 -17.93 11.33 -2.44
CA ALA A 53 -19.04 10.40 -2.45
C ALA A 53 -19.12 9.77 -1.06
N SER A 54 -20.29 9.86 -0.44
CA SER A 54 -20.48 9.56 0.99
C SER A 54 -20.49 8.06 1.30
N GLY A 55 -19.71 7.25 0.60
CA GLY A 55 -19.66 5.81 0.77
C GLY A 55 -18.35 5.21 0.25
N PHE A 56 -17.91 4.16 0.92
CA PHE A 56 -16.80 3.32 0.48
C PHE A 56 -17.08 2.71 -0.91
N GLN A 57 -16.15 2.85 -1.85
CA GLN A 57 -16.27 2.35 -3.23
C GLN A 57 -15.07 1.48 -3.59
N CYS A 58 -15.33 0.44 -4.38
CA CYS A 58 -14.31 -0.45 -4.90
C CYS A 58 -14.15 -0.27 -6.41
N PRO A 59 -12.92 -0.37 -6.93
CA PRO A 59 -12.72 -0.45 -8.37
C PRO A 59 -13.33 -1.75 -8.90
N GLU A 60 -13.96 -1.68 -10.06
CA GLU A 60 -14.43 -2.86 -10.77
C GLU A 60 -13.34 -3.35 -11.73
N LEU A 61 -13.18 -4.67 -11.86
CA LEU A 61 -12.21 -5.26 -12.79
C LEU A 61 -12.44 -4.84 -14.25
N GLY A 62 -13.70 -4.63 -14.64
CA GLY A 62 -14.06 -4.22 -15.99
C GLY A 62 -13.62 -2.79 -16.36
N ASP A 63 -13.30 -1.96 -15.37
CA ASP A 63 -12.84 -0.58 -15.58
C ASP A 63 -11.32 -0.48 -15.69
N LEU A 64 -10.60 -1.58 -15.44
CA LEU A 64 -9.15 -1.62 -15.52
C LEU A 64 -8.69 -1.77 -16.98
N PRO A 65 -7.56 -1.16 -17.37
CA PRO A 65 -7.04 -1.25 -18.73
C PRO A 65 -6.47 -2.65 -19.00
N THR A 66 -7.35 -3.59 -19.37
CA THR A 66 -7.03 -5.01 -19.55
C THR A 66 -7.31 -5.51 -20.95
N THR A 67 -6.44 -6.37 -21.46
CA THR A 67 -6.73 -7.19 -22.63
C THR A 67 -7.70 -8.32 -22.29
N ALA A 68 -8.34 -8.89 -23.31
CA ALA A 68 -9.26 -10.02 -23.14
C ALA A 68 -8.58 -11.30 -22.61
N LEU A 69 -7.25 -11.42 -22.73
CA LEU A 69 -6.48 -12.53 -22.17
C LEU A 69 -6.27 -12.33 -20.67
N GLU A 70 -5.84 -11.13 -20.28
CA GLU A 70 -5.65 -10.71 -18.89
C GLU A 70 -6.93 -10.87 -18.05
N ALA A 71 -8.08 -10.44 -18.59
CA ALA A 71 -9.37 -10.57 -17.90
C ALA A 71 -9.79 -12.04 -17.63
N LYS A 72 -9.26 -13.02 -18.37
CA LYS A 72 -9.52 -14.43 -18.10
C LYS A 72 -8.73 -14.93 -16.90
N ILE A 73 -7.55 -14.38 -16.64
CA ILE A 73 -6.71 -14.79 -15.52
C ILE A 73 -7.31 -14.33 -14.20
N ASP A 74 -7.99 -13.19 -14.17
CA ASP A 74 -8.74 -12.73 -12.99
C ASP A 74 -9.79 -13.74 -12.50
N THR A 75 -10.28 -14.61 -13.38
CA THR A 75 -11.23 -15.66 -13.00
C THR A 75 -10.58 -16.85 -12.30
N LEU A 76 -9.26 -17.00 -12.44
CA LEU A 76 -8.46 -18.06 -11.84
C LEU A 76 -7.91 -17.66 -10.47
N LEU A 77 -7.94 -16.36 -10.15
CA LEU A 77 -7.36 -15.83 -8.94
C LEU A 77 -8.28 -15.97 -7.72
N PRO A 78 -7.70 -16.19 -6.53
CA PRO A 78 -8.43 -16.09 -5.28
C PRO A 78 -8.99 -14.68 -5.11
N LYS A 79 -10.13 -14.58 -4.42
CA LYS A 79 -10.84 -13.32 -4.20
C LYS A 79 -11.01 -13.05 -2.72
N GLY A 80 -11.13 -11.78 -2.38
CA GLY A 80 -11.46 -11.34 -1.03
C GLY A 80 -10.45 -11.77 0.03
N GLY A 81 -10.92 -12.22 1.19
CA GLY A 81 -10.07 -12.51 2.35
C GLY A 81 -8.94 -13.51 2.09
N VAL A 82 -9.16 -14.50 1.22
CA VAL A 82 -8.14 -15.50 0.84
C VAL A 82 -6.98 -14.85 0.10
N LEU A 83 -7.27 -13.88 -0.78
CA LEU A 83 -6.25 -13.14 -1.52
C LEU A 83 -5.34 -12.30 -0.59
N ALA A 84 -5.78 -12.00 0.63
CA ALA A 84 -4.95 -11.28 1.60
C ALA A 84 -3.99 -12.20 2.37
N GLU A 85 -4.06 -13.52 2.18
CA GLU A 85 -3.06 -14.42 2.74
C GLU A 85 -1.73 -14.26 1.97
N PRO A 86 -0.57 -14.21 2.66
CA PRO A 86 0.70 -13.90 2.00
C PRO A 86 1.07 -14.80 0.82
N ALA A 87 0.80 -16.11 0.94
CA ALA A 87 1.07 -17.08 -0.13
C ALA A 87 0.16 -16.86 -1.34
N GLU A 88 -1.12 -16.65 -1.11
CA GLU A 88 -2.13 -16.41 -2.16
C GLU A 88 -1.88 -15.08 -2.88
N LEU A 89 -1.50 -14.04 -2.13
CA LEU A 89 -1.12 -12.74 -2.69
C LEU A 89 0.11 -12.86 -3.60
N TYR A 90 1.12 -13.62 -3.15
CA TYR A 90 2.32 -13.93 -3.93
C TYR A 90 1.97 -14.67 -5.23
N GLU A 91 1.27 -15.79 -5.13
CA GLU A 91 0.92 -16.61 -6.29
C GLU A 91 0.05 -15.82 -7.29
N ALA A 92 -0.90 -15.02 -6.79
CA ALA A 92 -1.71 -14.15 -7.63
C ALA A 92 -0.86 -13.10 -8.36
N ALA A 93 0.08 -12.46 -7.66
CA ALA A 93 0.98 -11.48 -8.23
C ALA A 93 1.91 -12.10 -9.30
N VAL A 94 2.42 -13.32 -9.07
CA VAL A 94 3.20 -14.07 -10.06
C VAL A 94 2.36 -14.37 -11.29
N LEU A 95 1.17 -14.95 -11.11
CA LEU A 95 0.31 -15.35 -12.23
C LEU A 95 -0.04 -14.16 -13.13
N LEU A 96 -0.42 -13.02 -12.55
CA LEU A 96 -0.76 -11.81 -13.33
C LEU A 96 0.42 -11.33 -14.19
N ARG A 97 1.63 -11.33 -13.62
CA ARG A 97 2.85 -10.90 -14.32
C ARG A 97 3.30 -11.87 -15.39
N ASP A 98 3.27 -13.17 -15.12
CA ASP A 98 3.65 -14.22 -16.09
C ASP A 98 2.78 -14.17 -17.34
N HIS A 99 1.56 -13.66 -17.18
CA HIS A 99 0.63 -13.44 -18.27
C HIS A 99 0.69 -12.04 -18.90
N GLY A 100 1.73 -11.26 -18.59
CA GLY A 100 2.08 -10.04 -19.30
C GLY A 100 1.54 -8.75 -18.68
N MET A 101 0.92 -8.80 -17.50
CA MET A 101 0.49 -7.57 -16.83
C MET A 101 1.68 -6.74 -16.38
N THR A 102 1.57 -5.42 -16.54
CA THR A 102 2.52 -4.48 -15.94
C THR A 102 2.41 -4.52 -14.41
N ALA A 103 3.45 -4.06 -13.72
CA ALA A 103 3.43 -3.94 -12.26
C ALA A 103 2.25 -3.09 -11.77
N GLU A 104 2.00 -1.95 -12.42
CA GLU A 104 0.86 -1.07 -12.09
C GLU A 104 -0.48 -1.80 -12.28
N ASN A 105 -0.66 -2.51 -13.40
CA ASN A 105 -1.90 -3.22 -13.66
C ASN A 105 -2.09 -4.38 -12.68
N THR A 106 -1.02 -5.12 -12.37
CA THR A 106 -1.03 -6.20 -11.37
C THR A 106 -1.53 -5.69 -10.02
N ILE A 107 -0.99 -4.56 -9.52
CA ILE A 107 -1.43 -3.97 -8.24
C ILE A 107 -2.92 -3.60 -8.29
N ASN A 108 -3.36 -2.94 -9.36
CA ASN A 108 -4.76 -2.53 -9.51
C ASN A 108 -5.72 -3.73 -9.52
N HIS A 109 -5.33 -4.83 -10.18
CA HIS A 109 -6.10 -6.07 -10.23
C HIS A 109 -6.21 -6.73 -8.86
N LEU A 110 -5.11 -6.87 -8.13
CA LEU A 110 -5.11 -7.42 -6.78
C LEU A 110 -6.04 -6.62 -5.86
N VAL A 111 -6.01 -5.29 -5.95
CA VAL A 111 -6.90 -4.41 -5.18
C VAL A 111 -8.37 -4.59 -5.58
N ALA A 112 -8.66 -4.69 -6.88
CA ALA A 112 -10.02 -4.91 -7.38
C ALA A 112 -10.60 -6.29 -7.01
N LEU A 113 -9.75 -7.33 -6.87
CA LEU A 113 -10.15 -8.65 -6.40
C LEU A 113 -10.36 -8.71 -4.88
N TYR A 114 -9.64 -7.88 -4.12
CA TYR A 114 -9.74 -7.84 -2.66
C TYR A 114 -10.89 -6.97 -2.16
N CYS A 115 -11.01 -5.75 -2.71
CA CYS A 115 -11.86 -4.70 -2.20
C CYS A 115 -13.33 -5.10 -2.00
N PRO A 116 -14.00 -5.86 -2.91
CA PRO A 116 -15.40 -6.24 -2.74
C PRO A 116 -15.68 -7.01 -1.44
N SER A 117 -14.72 -7.79 -0.95
CA SER A 117 -14.86 -8.50 0.34
C SER A 117 -14.83 -7.57 1.55
N VAL A 118 -14.09 -6.47 1.46
CA VAL A 118 -14.04 -5.44 2.49
C VAL A 118 -15.29 -4.56 2.40
N ALA A 119 -15.76 -4.27 1.19
CA ALA A 119 -17.01 -3.53 0.98
C ALA A 119 -18.22 -4.23 1.58
N SER A 120 -18.29 -5.55 1.44
CA SER A 120 -19.41 -6.37 1.95
C SER A 120 -19.38 -6.61 3.46
N ASP A 121 -18.26 -6.30 4.13
CA ASP A 121 -18.15 -6.42 5.58
C ASP A 121 -18.99 -5.33 6.28
N SER A 122 -20.13 -5.74 6.83
CA SER A 122 -21.05 -4.84 7.55
C SER A 122 -20.57 -4.49 8.96
N THR A 123 -19.52 -5.15 9.46
CA THR A 123 -18.97 -4.88 10.80
C THR A 123 -18.00 -3.69 10.80
N LEU A 124 -17.54 -3.25 9.63
CA LEU A 124 -16.58 -2.17 9.45
C LEU A 124 -17.27 -0.86 9.07
N SER A 125 -16.81 0.24 9.67
CA SER A 125 -17.11 1.59 9.17
C SER A 125 -16.40 1.84 7.83
N ASP A 126 -16.88 2.81 7.06
CA ASP A 126 -16.26 3.19 5.78
C ASP A 126 -14.78 3.62 5.94
N ASP A 127 -14.45 4.28 7.05
CA ASP A 127 -13.05 4.60 7.39
C ASP A 127 -12.21 3.34 7.63
N ALA A 128 -12.77 2.35 8.32
CA ALA A 128 -12.09 1.09 8.57
C ALA A 128 -11.91 0.27 7.28
N LYS A 129 -12.91 0.27 6.39
CA LYS A 129 -12.83 -0.34 5.05
C LYS A 129 -11.74 0.31 4.21
N THR A 130 -11.73 1.65 4.18
CA THR A 130 -10.70 2.44 3.51
C THR A 130 -9.32 2.11 4.01
N ASN A 131 -9.12 2.09 5.34
CA ASN A 131 -7.82 1.78 5.90
C ASN A 131 -7.40 0.34 5.58
N ARG A 132 -8.32 -0.62 5.63
CA ARG A 132 -8.03 -2.03 5.34
C ARG A 132 -7.59 -2.24 3.89
N VAL A 133 -8.30 -1.65 2.92
CA VAL A 133 -7.88 -1.71 1.51
C VAL A 133 -6.58 -0.96 1.27
N ARG A 134 -6.34 0.16 1.95
CA ARG A 134 -5.07 0.89 1.86
C ARG A 134 -3.88 0.07 2.34
N VAL A 135 -4.03 -0.66 3.46
CA VAL A 135 -2.98 -1.54 3.98
C VAL A 135 -2.68 -2.65 2.99
N PHE A 136 -3.72 -3.35 2.50
CA PHE A 136 -3.56 -4.39 1.48
C PHE A 136 -2.88 -3.86 0.21
N ALA A 137 -3.29 -2.69 -0.29
CA ALA A 137 -2.69 -2.08 -1.48
C ALA A 137 -1.20 -1.78 -1.28
N ALA A 138 -0.79 -1.38 -0.08
CA ALA A 138 0.62 -1.15 0.24
C ALA A 138 1.42 -2.45 0.24
N GLU A 139 0.86 -3.53 0.79
CA GLU A 139 1.46 -4.87 0.78
C GLU A 139 1.59 -5.42 -0.64
N ALA A 140 0.54 -5.34 -1.45
CA ALA A 140 0.56 -5.73 -2.86
C ALA A 140 1.58 -4.89 -3.67
N THR A 141 1.67 -3.59 -3.41
CA THR A 141 2.66 -2.70 -4.05
C THR A 141 4.08 -3.11 -3.69
N GLN A 142 4.35 -3.36 -2.41
CA GLN A 142 5.66 -3.79 -1.96
C GLN A 142 6.06 -5.09 -2.66
N LEU A 143 5.17 -6.08 -2.65
CA LEU A 143 5.40 -7.39 -3.27
C LEU A 143 5.69 -7.27 -4.78
N VAL A 144 4.80 -6.61 -5.53
CA VAL A 144 4.89 -6.53 -6.99
C VAL A 144 6.10 -5.73 -7.45
N LEU A 145 6.53 -4.71 -6.69
CA LEU A 145 7.66 -3.86 -7.06
C LEU A 145 9.01 -4.39 -6.58
N GLN A 146 9.06 -5.26 -5.55
CA GLN A 146 10.32 -5.82 -5.04
C GLN A 146 10.93 -6.87 -5.98
N GLU A 147 10.13 -7.57 -6.78
CA GLU A 147 10.61 -8.66 -7.65
C GLU A 147 11.27 -8.22 -8.97
N GLY A 148 11.64 -6.93 -9.09
CA GLY A 148 12.54 -6.46 -10.15
C GLY A 148 14.02 -6.78 -9.89
N GLU A 149 14.37 -7.23 -8.68
CA GLU A 149 15.73 -7.57 -8.27
C GLU A 149 15.79 -9.05 -7.86
N THR A 150 15.90 -9.96 -8.85
CA THR A 150 16.33 -11.38 -8.74
C THR A 150 15.86 -12.19 -7.52
N GLU A 151 14.86 -13.07 -7.73
CA GLU A 151 14.60 -14.35 -7.03
C GLU A 151 14.85 -14.41 -5.50
N GLU A 152 14.55 -13.34 -4.76
CA GLU A 152 14.53 -13.36 -3.29
C GLU A 152 13.09 -13.18 -2.81
N ILE A 153 12.48 -14.27 -2.34
CA ILE A 153 11.13 -14.24 -1.75
C ILE A 153 11.22 -13.63 -0.35
N LEU A 154 10.84 -12.35 -0.23
CA LEU A 154 10.87 -11.60 1.02
C LEU A 154 9.61 -11.87 1.87
N TYR A 155 9.70 -12.80 2.81
CA TYR A 155 8.68 -12.98 3.84
C TYR A 155 8.82 -11.92 4.94
N THR A 156 7.85 -11.01 5.04
CA THR A 156 7.81 -10.06 6.16
C THR A 156 7.18 -10.73 7.39
N VAL A 157 8.03 -11.25 8.28
CA VAL A 157 7.60 -11.89 9.53
C VAL A 157 7.70 -10.88 10.68
N LYS A 158 6.57 -10.54 11.31
CA LYS A 158 6.57 -9.73 12.54
C LYS A 158 7.00 -10.60 13.72
N LEU A 159 8.25 -10.44 14.14
CA LEU A 159 8.75 -11.06 15.36
C LEU A 159 8.38 -10.19 16.57
N VAL A 160 7.92 -10.84 17.64
CA VAL A 160 7.81 -10.20 18.95
C VAL A 160 9.24 -9.92 19.46
N PRO A 161 9.53 -8.76 20.12
CA PRO A 161 10.90 -8.35 20.43
C PRO A 161 11.73 -9.41 21.17
N ASP A 162 11.13 -10.05 22.18
CA ASP A 162 11.76 -11.11 22.96
C ASP A 162 12.11 -12.37 22.11
N VAL A 163 11.37 -12.64 21.03
CA VAL A 163 11.75 -13.69 20.07
C VAL A 163 12.96 -13.26 19.25
N ALA A 164 13.01 -12.01 18.81
CA ALA A 164 14.13 -11.47 18.04
C ALA A 164 15.43 -11.50 18.86
N ASP A 165 15.37 -11.06 20.13
CA ASP A 165 16.50 -11.07 21.05
C ASP A 165 17.02 -12.50 21.27
N ARG A 166 16.12 -13.47 21.48
CA ARG A 166 16.52 -14.88 21.62
C ARG A 166 17.18 -15.46 20.38
N VAL A 167 16.70 -15.09 19.19
CA VAL A 167 17.29 -15.53 17.93
C VAL A 167 18.71 -14.96 17.79
N GLU A 168 18.93 -13.70 18.15
CA GLU A 168 20.26 -13.08 18.16
C GLU A 168 21.21 -13.77 19.15
N ASP A 169 20.74 -14.10 20.35
CA ASP A 169 21.51 -14.86 21.34
C ASP A 169 21.88 -16.27 20.87
N LEU A 170 20.97 -16.95 20.16
CA LEU A 170 21.20 -18.29 19.64
C LEU A 170 22.20 -18.28 18.48
N ALA A 171 22.07 -17.32 17.56
CA ALA A 171 22.99 -17.12 16.46
C ALA A 171 24.41 -16.78 16.97
N THR A 172 24.51 -15.87 17.93
CA THR A 172 25.78 -15.48 18.57
C THR A 172 26.45 -16.67 19.24
N ARG A 173 25.71 -17.50 19.97
CA ARG A 173 26.23 -18.73 20.59
C ARG A 173 26.71 -19.76 19.56
N ALA A 174 26.09 -19.79 18.39
CA ALA A 174 26.52 -20.63 17.27
C ALA A 174 27.69 -20.04 16.47
N GLY A 175 28.11 -18.79 16.76
CA GLY A 175 29.13 -18.08 16.01
C GLY A 175 28.70 -17.72 14.58
N LEU A 176 27.38 -17.63 14.35
CA LEU A 176 26.78 -17.35 13.04
C LEU A 176 26.11 -15.97 13.05
N SER A 177 25.93 -15.39 11.86
CA SER A 177 24.96 -14.31 11.69
C SER A 177 23.54 -14.84 11.96
N VAL A 178 22.61 -13.95 12.29
CA VAL A 178 21.20 -14.34 12.49
C VAL A 178 20.63 -15.00 11.23
N GLU A 179 20.95 -14.48 10.05
CA GLU A 179 20.52 -15.04 8.76
C GLU A 179 21.09 -16.44 8.51
N ASP A 180 22.39 -16.63 8.72
CA ASP A 180 23.03 -17.95 8.54
C ASP A 180 22.52 -18.98 9.55
N TRP A 181 22.22 -18.53 10.78
CA TRP A 181 21.65 -19.38 11.80
C TRP A 181 20.23 -19.83 11.43
N ILE A 182 19.36 -18.91 11.00
CA ILE A 182 18.00 -19.25 10.54
C ILE A 182 18.07 -20.20 9.34
N LYS A 183 18.94 -19.90 8.36
CA LYS A 183 19.13 -20.75 7.18
C LYS A 183 19.52 -22.17 7.58
N LYS A 184 20.49 -22.31 8.48
CA LYS A 184 20.92 -23.60 9.02
C LYS A 184 19.77 -24.35 9.67
N ILE A 185 19.02 -23.71 10.57
CA ILE A 185 17.91 -24.35 11.27
C ILE A 185 16.82 -24.79 10.30
N VAL A 186 16.45 -23.97 9.32
CA VAL A 186 15.42 -24.32 8.33
C VAL A 186 15.88 -25.50 7.48
N THR A 187 17.13 -25.52 7.01
CA THR A 187 17.66 -26.65 6.23
C THR A 187 17.72 -27.94 7.06
N ASP A 188 18.16 -27.86 8.32
CA ASP A 188 18.30 -29.03 9.21
C ASP A 188 16.96 -29.67 9.62
N ASN A 189 15.82 -28.97 9.47
CA ASN A 189 14.49 -29.45 9.87
C ASN A 189 13.58 -29.86 8.68
N VAL A 190 14.10 -29.87 7.45
CA VAL A 190 13.36 -30.24 6.23
C VAL A 190 13.76 -31.66 5.73
N GLU A 191 14.74 -32.31 6.37
CA GLU A 191 15.03 -33.76 6.22
C GLU A 191 14.18 -34.62 7.17
#